data_AF-A0A4R5FAF0-F1
#
_entry.id   AF-A0A4R5FAF0-F1
#
_cell.length_a   1.000
_cell.length_b   1.000
_cell.length_c   1.000
_cell.angle_alpha   90.00
_cell.angle_beta   90.00
_cell.angle_gamma   90.00
#
_symmetry.space_group_name_H-M   'P 1'
#
loop_
_entity.id
_entity.type
_entity.pdbx_description
1 polymer ?
#
loop_
_entity_poly.entity_id
_entity_poly.type
_entity_poly.pdbx_seq_one_letter_code
_entity_poly.pdbx_strand_id
1 'polypeptide(L)'
;MLPPAPRLPEARALIEMDRYFVLHAPRQTGKTTMLRTLASELTAEGDIAALSFSCERAGTVGDDIGAAETILLKSLRRAADLSGWPEELLPPNPWPQNPVRTQFGEALSAWCSRCPRRVVLFLDEIDALQGTSMVNILSQLRDGHNIRPDGYPFPTSVVLCGLRDLRDYKVGSGGDPGRYSPISPFNIIADSLRLGDFTADQIAELYDQHTQATGQEFAKEAVDRVFELTQGQPWLVNALAHEITYKMGVSGTIGDSHVEDAKERLIRARATHLDSLVARLHEPRVKRVIEPIVAGTLVAMDAAIDDDVSYVHDLGLIRGTRDPEIANPIYREVLLRVLGDRTERQVRADPHSFVLPDGRFDLPRLLEEFVVFWREHGEVLIQQEGYHEAACQIILTAFLHRLVNGGGYLDREYAAGTKRLDVLVRWPYTGTDGERLMQREAMELKVRRAGEHDPTPDGLAQLDRYLDRLTLSTGVLVIFDRRPEAPPWKERGGFEQATTPSGRQVTVLCV
;
A
#
# COMPACT_ATOMS: atom_id res chain seq x y z
N MET A 1 4.19 4.65 -21.80
CA MET A 1 3.78 3.55 -20.93
C MET A 1 4.97 2.62 -20.78
N LEU A 2 5.38 2.28 -19.55
CA LEU A 2 6.50 1.34 -19.36
C LEU A 2 6.14 -0.04 -19.93
N PRO A 3 7.06 -0.70 -20.64
CA PRO A 3 6.87 -2.08 -21.09
C PRO A 3 6.56 -3.01 -19.89
N PRO A 4 5.76 -4.07 -20.08
CA PRO A 4 5.52 -5.08 -19.05
C PRO A 4 6.78 -5.88 -18.68
N ALA A 5 7.63 -6.15 -19.67
CA ALA A 5 8.74 -7.09 -19.56
C ALA A 5 9.75 -6.78 -18.43
N PRO A 6 10.15 -5.52 -18.16
CA PRO A 6 11.02 -5.19 -17.03
C PRO A 6 10.40 -5.45 -15.65
N ARG A 7 9.06 -5.52 -15.55
CA ARG A 7 8.35 -5.71 -14.27
C ARG A 7 7.97 -7.16 -13.99
N LEU A 8 7.97 -8.02 -15.01
CA LEU A 8 7.72 -9.45 -14.90
C LEU A 8 8.63 -10.24 -15.87
N PRO A 9 9.95 -10.23 -15.66
CA PRO A 9 10.88 -10.93 -16.57
C PRO A 9 10.58 -12.45 -16.63
N GLU A 10 10.12 -13.03 -15.53
CA GLU A 10 9.85 -14.47 -15.40
C GLU A 10 8.53 -14.88 -16.08
N ALA A 11 7.56 -13.97 -16.20
CA ALA A 11 6.25 -14.30 -16.79
C ALA A 11 6.38 -14.78 -18.23
N ARG A 12 7.26 -14.15 -19.01
CA ARG A 12 7.52 -14.57 -20.40
C ARG A 12 8.13 -15.96 -20.47
N ALA A 13 9.14 -16.23 -19.65
CA ALA A 13 9.78 -17.54 -19.58
C ALA A 13 8.79 -18.65 -19.21
N LEU A 14 7.88 -18.40 -18.26
CA LEU A 14 6.84 -19.36 -17.88
C LEU A 14 5.82 -19.62 -19.00
N ILE A 15 5.45 -18.60 -19.77
CA ILE A 15 4.57 -18.74 -20.95
C ILE A 15 5.25 -19.56 -22.04
N GLU A 16 6.53 -19.31 -22.30
CA GLU A 16 7.33 -20.08 -23.27
C GLU A 16 7.48 -21.55 -22.86
N MET A 17 7.55 -21.83 -21.54
CA MET A 17 7.59 -23.18 -20.98
C MET A 17 6.21 -23.86 -20.84
N ASP A 18 5.15 -23.29 -21.41
CA ASP A 18 3.78 -23.80 -21.33
C ASP A 18 3.27 -24.02 -19.89
N ARG A 19 3.67 -23.15 -18.95
CA ARG A 19 3.33 -23.24 -17.52
C ARG A 19 2.12 -22.41 -17.17
N TYR A 20 1.34 -22.93 -16.22
CA TYR A 20 0.28 -22.18 -15.54
C TYR A 20 0.87 -21.55 -14.28
N PHE A 21 0.59 -20.28 -14.03
CA PHE A 21 1.14 -19.58 -12.89
C PHE A 21 0.16 -18.53 -12.35
N VAL A 22 0.41 -18.11 -11.11
CA VAL A 22 -0.33 -17.04 -10.46
C VAL A 22 0.43 -15.75 -10.62
N LEU A 23 -0.30 -14.67 -10.87
CA LEU A 23 0.21 -13.32 -10.75
C LEU A 23 -0.59 -12.60 -9.68
N HIS A 24 0.02 -12.34 -8.53
CA HIS A 24 -0.61 -11.58 -7.46
C HIS A 24 0.03 -10.21 -7.32
N ALA A 25 -0.78 -9.22 -6.96
CA ALA A 25 -0.28 -7.90 -6.60
C ALA A 25 -1.30 -7.17 -5.74
N PRO A 26 -0.88 -6.16 -4.97
CA PRO A 26 -1.80 -5.22 -4.35
C PRO A 26 -2.77 -4.57 -5.35
N ARG A 27 -3.84 -3.95 -4.84
CA ARG A 27 -4.76 -3.16 -5.66
C ARG A 27 -3.99 -2.04 -6.38
N GLN A 28 -4.42 -1.74 -7.60
CA GLN A 28 -3.96 -0.57 -8.37
C GLN A 28 -2.45 -0.52 -8.71
N THR A 29 -1.76 -1.67 -8.75
CA THR A 29 -0.36 -1.75 -9.22
C THR A 29 -0.20 -1.73 -10.74
N GLY A 30 -1.30 -1.57 -11.48
CA GLY A 30 -1.33 -1.60 -12.94
C GLY A 30 -1.48 -3.00 -13.55
N LYS A 31 -1.93 -4.01 -12.78
CA LYS A 31 -2.10 -5.41 -13.24
C LYS A 31 -2.84 -5.52 -14.56
N THR A 32 -4.11 -5.11 -14.61
CA THR A 32 -4.96 -5.20 -15.82
C THR A 32 -4.31 -4.57 -17.04
N THR A 33 -3.72 -3.41 -16.83
CA THR A 33 -3.04 -2.62 -17.84
C THR A 33 -1.82 -3.36 -18.38
N MET A 34 -0.98 -3.90 -17.50
CA MET A 34 0.19 -4.69 -17.87
C MET A 34 -0.18 -6.02 -18.54
N LEU A 35 -1.20 -6.73 -18.04
CA LEU A 35 -1.70 -7.98 -18.62
C LEU A 35 -2.20 -7.79 -20.04
N ARG A 36 -2.92 -6.70 -20.30
CA ARG A 36 -3.38 -6.34 -21.65
C ARG A 36 -2.22 -6.03 -22.58
N THR A 37 -1.23 -5.27 -22.12
CA THR A 37 -0.04 -4.97 -22.91
C THR A 37 0.75 -6.24 -23.23
N LEU A 38 1.00 -7.11 -22.24
CA LEU A 38 1.68 -8.39 -22.45
C LEU A 38 0.91 -9.30 -23.43
N ALA A 39 -0.41 -9.38 -23.29
CA ALA A 39 -1.25 -10.15 -24.21
C ALA A 39 -1.19 -9.61 -25.65
N SER A 40 -1.16 -8.29 -25.81
CA SER A 40 -1.01 -7.64 -27.11
C SER A 40 0.37 -7.88 -27.73
N GLU A 41 1.43 -7.80 -26.94
CA GLU A 41 2.82 -8.07 -27.38
C GLU A 41 2.96 -9.53 -27.85
N LEU A 42 2.54 -10.49 -27.03
CA LEU A 42 2.59 -11.92 -27.38
C LEU A 42 1.78 -12.24 -28.64
N THR A 43 0.63 -11.58 -28.83
CA THR A 43 -0.19 -11.81 -30.02
C THR A 43 0.45 -11.21 -31.28
N ALA A 44 1.14 -10.08 -31.15
CA ALA A 44 1.85 -9.42 -32.24
C ALA A 44 3.07 -10.23 -32.72
N GLU A 45 3.67 -11.06 -31.87
CA GLU A 45 4.79 -11.96 -32.23
C GLU A 45 4.38 -13.06 -33.22
N GLY A 46 3.08 -13.38 -33.32
CA GLY A 46 2.53 -14.23 -34.39
C GLY A 46 2.29 -15.69 -34.03
N ASP A 47 3.00 -16.24 -33.04
CA ASP A 47 2.86 -17.66 -32.65
C ASP A 47 1.77 -17.92 -31.61
N ILE A 48 1.33 -16.86 -30.92
CA ILE A 48 0.41 -16.92 -29.79
C ILE A 48 -0.85 -16.11 -30.09
N ALA A 49 -1.99 -16.60 -29.61
CA ALA A 49 -3.23 -15.86 -29.44
C ALA A 49 -3.45 -15.65 -27.93
N ALA A 50 -3.05 -14.49 -27.42
CA ALA A 50 -3.04 -14.19 -26.00
C ALA A 50 -4.20 -13.26 -25.63
N LEU A 51 -5.12 -13.72 -24.76
CA LEU A 51 -6.31 -12.95 -24.38
C LEU A 51 -6.37 -12.69 -22.89
N SER A 52 -6.63 -11.43 -22.53
CA SER A 52 -6.95 -11.03 -21.15
C SER A 52 -8.44 -10.72 -21.00
N PHE A 53 -9.08 -11.27 -19.97
CA PHE A 53 -10.46 -10.97 -19.62
C PHE A 53 -10.65 -10.95 -18.09
N SER A 54 -11.62 -10.16 -17.60
CA SER A 54 -11.92 -10.05 -16.17
C SER A 54 -12.95 -11.10 -15.73
N CYS A 55 -12.72 -11.67 -14.55
CA CYS A 55 -13.61 -12.57 -13.84
C CYS A 55 -14.59 -11.85 -12.90
N GLU A 56 -14.48 -10.53 -12.72
CA GLU A 56 -15.24 -9.74 -11.74
C GLU A 56 -16.76 -9.97 -11.83
N ARG A 57 -17.29 -9.96 -13.05
CA ARG A 57 -18.73 -10.14 -13.29
C ARG A 57 -19.23 -11.51 -12.85
N ALA A 58 -18.40 -12.54 -12.89
CA ALA A 58 -18.78 -13.88 -12.46
C ALA A 58 -18.77 -14.00 -10.93
N GLY A 59 -18.09 -13.10 -10.21
CA GLY A 59 -18.15 -13.05 -8.75
C GLY A 59 -19.53 -12.70 -8.19
N THR A 60 -20.39 -12.02 -8.96
CA THR A 60 -21.70 -11.55 -8.46
C THR A 60 -22.71 -12.67 -8.22
N VAL A 61 -22.46 -13.87 -8.74
CA VAL A 61 -23.39 -15.01 -8.64
C VAL A 61 -22.99 -16.01 -7.54
N GLY A 62 -21.89 -15.76 -6.82
CA GLY A 62 -21.44 -16.59 -5.71
C GLY A 62 -21.24 -18.05 -6.11
N ASP A 63 -21.92 -18.96 -5.42
CA ASP A 63 -21.83 -20.42 -5.60
C ASP A 63 -22.71 -20.98 -6.75
N ASP A 64 -23.40 -20.13 -7.52
CA ASP A 64 -24.08 -20.58 -8.73
C ASP A 64 -23.07 -20.83 -9.86
N ILE A 65 -22.59 -22.07 -9.88
CA ILE A 65 -21.64 -22.59 -10.86
C ILE A 65 -22.09 -22.35 -12.31
N GLY A 66 -23.37 -22.62 -12.63
CA GLY A 66 -23.84 -22.57 -14.02
C GLY A 66 -23.90 -21.12 -14.52
N ALA A 67 -24.35 -20.22 -13.64
CA ALA A 67 -24.31 -18.79 -13.91
C ALA A 67 -22.87 -18.27 -14.02
N ALA A 68 -21.94 -18.74 -13.17
CA ALA A 68 -20.54 -18.34 -13.19
C ALA A 68 -19.85 -18.74 -14.51
N GLU A 69 -19.99 -20.00 -14.94
CA GLU A 69 -19.47 -20.48 -16.24
C GLU A 69 -20.01 -19.66 -17.40
N THR A 70 -21.33 -19.43 -17.41
CA THR A 70 -21.99 -18.64 -18.47
C THR A 70 -21.46 -17.21 -18.53
N ILE A 71 -21.28 -16.55 -17.38
CA ILE A 71 -20.79 -15.17 -17.32
C ILE A 71 -19.32 -15.08 -17.72
N LEU A 72 -18.49 -16.06 -17.33
CA LEU A 72 -17.09 -16.13 -17.73
C LEU A 72 -16.96 -16.30 -19.25
N LEU A 73 -17.71 -17.22 -19.86
CA LEU A 73 -17.70 -17.41 -21.31
C LEU A 73 -18.20 -16.19 -22.08
N LYS A 74 -19.18 -15.46 -21.54
CA LYS A 74 -19.61 -14.16 -22.09
C LYS A 74 -18.52 -13.09 -21.97
N SER A 75 -17.77 -13.08 -20.87
CA SER A 75 -16.70 -12.10 -20.63
C SER A 75 -15.50 -12.37 -21.52
N LEU A 76 -15.12 -13.64 -21.69
CA LEU A 76 -14.10 -14.09 -22.62
C LEU A 76 -14.49 -13.77 -24.06
N ARG A 77 -15.72 -14.10 -24.49
CA ARG A 77 -16.24 -13.73 -25.81
C ARG A 77 -16.12 -12.23 -26.05
N ARG A 78 -16.61 -11.41 -25.11
CA ARG A 78 -16.56 -9.96 -25.24
C ARG A 78 -15.14 -9.43 -25.37
N ALA A 79 -14.19 -9.99 -24.62
CA ALA A 79 -12.78 -9.62 -24.75
C ALA A 79 -12.22 -10.00 -26.13
N ALA A 80 -12.54 -11.19 -26.63
CA ALA A 80 -12.12 -11.63 -27.96
C ALA A 80 -12.74 -10.75 -29.07
N ASP A 81 -14.02 -10.40 -28.99
CA ASP A 81 -14.69 -9.56 -29.99
C ASP A 81 -14.10 -8.13 -30.02
N LEU A 82 -13.62 -7.62 -28.87
CA LEU A 82 -12.98 -6.30 -28.76
C LEU A 82 -11.49 -6.31 -29.14
N SER A 83 -10.89 -7.48 -29.39
CA SER A 83 -9.47 -7.60 -29.70
C SER A 83 -9.09 -7.09 -31.10
N GLY A 84 -10.05 -7.02 -32.02
CA GLY A 84 -9.81 -6.74 -33.43
C GLY A 84 -9.09 -7.86 -34.20
N TRP A 85 -9.03 -9.08 -33.64
CA TRP A 85 -8.36 -10.21 -34.28
C TRP A 85 -9.08 -10.73 -35.53
N PRO A 86 -8.35 -11.37 -36.45
CA PRO A 86 -8.93 -12.16 -37.54
C PRO A 86 -9.86 -13.28 -37.01
N GLU A 87 -10.85 -13.66 -37.81
CA GLU A 87 -11.88 -14.65 -37.43
C GLU A 87 -11.31 -16.05 -37.08
N GLU A 88 -10.15 -16.39 -37.65
CA GLU A 88 -9.43 -17.63 -37.35
C GLU A 88 -8.87 -17.69 -35.91
N LEU A 89 -8.58 -16.54 -35.29
CA LEU A 89 -8.11 -16.47 -33.91
C LEU A 89 -9.27 -16.41 -32.90
N LEU A 90 -10.47 -16.05 -33.34
CA LEU A 90 -11.63 -15.88 -32.48
C LEU A 90 -12.21 -17.24 -32.02
N PRO A 91 -12.80 -17.28 -30.81
CA PRO A 91 -13.47 -18.48 -30.33
C PRO A 91 -14.70 -18.88 -31.16
N PRO A 92 -15.11 -20.17 -31.16
CA PRO A 92 -16.23 -20.66 -31.97
C PRO A 92 -17.55 -20.00 -31.55
N ASN A 93 -18.29 -19.42 -32.49
CA ASN A 93 -19.59 -18.78 -32.25
C ASN A 93 -20.73 -19.56 -32.94
N PRO A 94 -21.73 -20.09 -32.21
CA PRO A 94 -21.85 -20.08 -30.75
C PRO A 94 -20.85 -21.03 -30.07
N TRP A 95 -20.69 -20.87 -28.74
CA TRP A 95 -19.97 -21.84 -27.93
C TRP A 95 -20.67 -23.21 -27.98
N PRO A 96 -19.93 -24.32 -27.86
CA PRO A 96 -20.53 -25.65 -27.76
C PRO A 96 -21.43 -25.74 -26.53
N GLN A 97 -22.59 -26.36 -26.68
CA GLN A 97 -23.52 -26.60 -25.58
C GLN A 97 -23.04 -27.81 -24.79
N ASN A 98 -22.62 -27.56 -23.55
CA ASN A 98 -22.09 -28.58 -22.65
C ASN A 98 -22.80 -28.52 -21.29
N PRO A 99 -22.84 -29.65 -20.55
CA PRO A 99 -23.37 -29.67 -19.19
C PRO A 99 -22.70 -28.65 -18.28
N VAL A 100 -23.46 -28.17 -17.29
CA VAL A 100 -22.92 -27.36 -16.20
C VAL A 100 -21.80 -28.14 -15.50
N ARG A 101 -20.73 -27.45 -15.08
CA ARG A 101 -19.47 -28.00 -14.51
C ARG A 101 -18.43 -28.50 -15.50
N THR A 102 -18.76 -28.60 -16.79
CA THR A 102 -17.76 -28.87 -17.84
C THR A 102 -17.75 -27.80 -18.92
N GLN A 103 -18.71 -26.85 -18.86
CA GLN A 103 -18.96 -25.91 -19.93
C GLN A 103 -17.76 -25.01 -20.22
N PHE A 104 -17.06 -24.56 -19.18
CA PHE A 104 -15.92 -23.66 -19.35
C PHE A 104 -14.74 -24.36 -20.01
N GLY A 105 -14.33 -25.53 -19.50
CA GLY A 105 -13.23 -26.32 -20.03
C GLY A 105 -13.47 -26.78 -21.47
N GLU A 106 -14.66 -27.30 -21.78
CA GLU A 106 -15.01 -27.74 -23.14
C GLU A 106 -15.04 -26.57 -24.14
N ALA A 107 -15.48 -25.39 -23.71
CA ALA A 107 -15.42 -24.19 -24.55
C ALA A 107 -13.97 -23.77 -24.85
N LEU A 108 -13.08 -23.80 -23.85
CA LEU A 108 -11.65 -23.53 -24.06
C LEU A 108 -11.01 -24.54 -25.02
N SER A 109 -11.34 -25.82 -24.88
CA SER A 109 -10.86 -26.87 -25.77
C SER A 109 -11.34 -26.68 -27.21
N ALA A 110 -12.61 -26.37 -27.40
CA ALA A 110 -13.17 -26.07 -28.71
C ALA A 110 -12.50 -24.85 -29.37
N TRP A 111 -12.12 -23.83 -28.58
CA TRP A 111 -11.35 -22.70 -29.09
C TRP A 111 -9.93 -23.10 -29.49
N CYS A 112 -9.21 -23.83 -28.62
CA CYS A 112 -7.84 -24.28 -28.90
C CYS A 112 -7.77 -25.22 -30.10
N SER A 113 -8.81 -26.02 -30.34
CA SER A 113 -8.93 -26.90 -31.51
C SER A 113 -9.05 -26.12 -32.83
N ARG A 114 -9.69 -24.96 -32.80
CA ARG A 114 -9.96 -24.12 -33.97
C ARG A 114 -8.83 -23.13 -34.24
N CYS A 115 -8.24 -22.58 -33.18
CA CYS A 115 -7.24 -21.52 -33.29
C CYS A 115 -5.95 -22.08 -33.93
N PRO A 116 -5.43 -21.46 -35.00
CA PRO A 116 -4.17 -21.89 -35.62
C PRO A 116 -2.93 -21.57 -34.77
N ARG A 117 -3.10 -20.80 -33.69
CA ARG A 117 -2.03 -20.35 -32.80
C ARG A 117 -2.18 -20.95 -31.40
N ARG A 118 -1.08 -20.95 -30.64
CA ARG A 118 -1.10 -21.33 -29.23
C ARG A 118 -1.95 -20.35 -28.44
N VAL A 119 -2.97 -20.84 -27.73
CA VAL A 119 -3.83 -19.99 -26.90
C VAL A 119 -3.19 -19.79 -25.53
N VAL A 120 -3.12 -18.53 -25.09
CA VAL A 120 -2.67 -18.11 -23.75
C VAL A 120 -3.76 -17.24 -23.12
N LEU A 121 -4.12 -17.52 -21.87
CA LEU A 121 -5.21 -16.81 -21.19
C LEU A 121 -4.73 -16.10 -19.93
N PHE A 122 -5.10 -14.84 -19.79
CA PHE A 122 -4.94 -14.07 -18.57
C PHE A 122 -6.31 -13.85 -17.93
N LEU A 123 -6.58 -14.55 -16.84
CA LEU A 123 -7.80 -14.41 -16.05
C LEU A 123 -7.56 -13.34 -14.99
N ASP A 124 -8.04 -12.13 -15.27
CA ASP A 124 -7.90 -10.99 -14.35
C ASP A 124 -8.97 -11.02 -13.26
N GLU A 125 -8.59 -10.60 -12.06
CA GLU A 125 -9.45 -10.59 -10.86
C GLU A 125 -10.10 -11.96 -10.58
N ILE A 126 -9.32 -13.03 -10.70
CA ILE A 126 -9.80 -14.39 -10.46
C ILE A 126 -10.39 -14.53 -9.05
N ASP A 127 -9.87 -13.75 -8.10
CA ASP A 127 -10.31 -13.68 -6.71
C ASP A 127 -11.69 -13.06 -6.50
N ALA A 128 -12.31 -12.54 -7.55
CA ALA A 128 -13.74 -12.23 -7.53
C ALA A 128 -14.60 -13.50 -7.46
N LEU A 129 -14.12 -14.63 -8.00
CA LEU A 129 -14.77 -15.92 -7.81
C LEU A 129 -14.52 -16.42 -6.38
N GLN A 130 -15.54 -16.99 -5.75
CA GLN A 130 -15.44 -17.53 -4.40
C GLN A 130 -16.12 -18.89 -4.31
N GLY A 131 -15.80 -19.63 -3.24
CA GLY A 131 -16.47 -20.88 -2.91
C GLY A 131 -16.39 -21.94 -4.01
N THR A 132 -17.52 -22.60 -4.25
CA THR A 132 -17.66 -23.72 -5.18
C THR A 132 -17.48 -23.32 -6.65
N SER A 133 -17.81 -22.09 -7.01
CA SER A 133 -17.59 -21.57 -8.36
C SER A 133 -16.11 -21.45 -8.70
N MET A 134 -15.30 -20.91 -7.78
CA MET A 134 -13.83 -20.87 -7.92
C MET A 134 -13.27 -22.29 -8.03
N VAL A 135 -13.63 -23.18 -7.10
CA VAL A 135 -13.13 -24.57 -7.08
C VAL A 135 -13.46 -25.28 -8.40
N ASN A 136 -14.65 -25.07 -8.94
CA ASN A 136 -15.05 -25.68 -10.20
C ASN A 136 -14.20 -25.19 -11.39
N ILE A 137 -14.08 -23.88 -11.58
CA ILE A 137 -13.31 -23.30 -12.68
C ILE A 137 -11.85 -23.78 -12.63
N LEU A 138 -11.23 -23.76 -11.45
CA LEU A 138 -9.87 -24.26 -11.28
C LEU A 138 -9.74 -25.77 -11.51
N SER A 139 -10.76 -26.55 -11.16
CA SER A 139 -10.77 -28.00 -11.41
C SER A 139 -10.81 -28.31 -12.90
N GLN A 140 -11.61 -27.58 -13.69
CA GLN A 140 -11.66 -27.72 -15.14
C GLN A 140 -10.33 -27.31 -15.81
N LEU A 141 -9.71 -26.21 -15.34
CA LEU A 141 -8.39 -25.80 -15.83
C LEU A 141 -7.32 -26.86 -15.53
N ARG A 142 -7.37 -27.47 -14.34
CA ARG A 142 -6.47 -28.55 -13.95
C ARG A 142 -6.65 -29.80 -14.79
N ASP A 143 -7.89 -30.20 -15.01
CA ASP A 143 -8.20 -31.38 -15.81
C ASP A 143 -7.63 -31.23 -17.22
N GLY A 144 -7.98 -30.13 -17.90
CA GLY A 144 -7.48 -29.81 -19.24
C GLY A 144 -5.95 -29.69 -19.32
N HIS A 145 -5.31 -29.08 -18.30
CA HIS A 145 -3.84 -29.02 -18.22
C HIS A 145 -3.19 -30.40 -18.15
N ASN A 146 -3.76 -31.32 -17.37
CA ASN A 146 -3.17 -32.64 -17.14
C ASN A 146 -3.29 -33.57 -18.35
N ILE A 147 -4.35 -33.42 -19.15
CA ILE A 147 -4.57 -34.23 -20.36
C ILE A 147 -3.96 -33.60 -21.63
N ARG A 148 -3.55 -32.33 -21.58
CA ARG A 148 -2.90 -31.63 -22.70
C ARG A 148 -1.68 -32.38 -23.27
N PRO A 149 -0.76 -32.96 -22.46
CA PRO A 149 0.36 -33.73 -22.98
C PRO A 149 -0.04 -34.93 -23.86
N ASP A 150 -1.26 -35.47 -23.68
CA ASP A 150 -1.80 -36.58 -24.47
C ASP A 150 -2.44 -36.12 -25.80
N GLY A 151 -2.25 -34.85 -26.18
CA GLY A 151 -2.77 -34.27 -27.43
C GLY A 151 -4.14 -33.63 -27.30
N TYR A 152 -4.67 -33.47 -26.08
CA TYR A 152 -5.93 -32.73 -25.86
C TYR A 152 -5.72 -31.22 -26.12
N PRO A 153 -6.49 -30.61 -27.04
CA PRO A 153 -6.35 -29.19 -27.37
C PRO A 153 -6.84 -28.34 -26.19
N PHE A 154 -5.91 -27.64 -25.53
CA PHE A 154 -6.21 -26.81 -24.36
C PHE A 154 -5.20 -25.66 -24.27
N PRO A 155 -5.48 -24.55 -23.54
CA PRO A 155 -4.55 -23.45 -23.43
C PRO A 155 -3.13 -23.87 -23.03
N THR A 156 -2.15 -23.28 -23.69
CA THR A 156 -0.74 -23.56 -23.47
C THR A 156 -0.20 -22.91 -22.20
N SER A 157 -0.76 -21.75 -21.84
CA SER A 157 -0.47 -21.10 -20.57
C SER A 157 -1.75 -20.41 -20.08
N VAL A 158 -1.95 -20.44 -18.76
CA VAL A 158 -3.04 -19.76 -18.07
C VAL A 158 -2.42 -19.01 -16.90
N VAL A 159 -2.66 -17.71 -16.89
CA VAL A 159 -2.18 -16.79 -15.86
C VAL A 159 -3.37 -16.35 -15.02
N LEU A 160 -3.37 -16.75 -13.75
CA LEU A 160 -4.43 -16.45 -12.81
C LEU A 160 -4.04 -15.21 -12.02
N CYS A 161 -4.72 -14.10 -12.23
CA CYS A 161 -4.32 -12.81 -11.68
C CYS A 161 -5.28 -12.35 -10.59
N GLY A 162 -4.75 -11.97 -9.42
CA GLY A 162 -5.57 -11.59 -8.27
C GLY A 162 -4.86 -10.73 -7.25
N LEU A 163 -5.48 -10.55 -6.08
CA LEU A 163 -4.90 -9.78 -4.97
C LEU A 163 -3.91 -10.57 -4.13
N ARG A 164 -4.08 -11.88 -4.00
CA ARG A 164 -3.23 -12.76 -3.18
C ARG A 164 -2.80 -13.98 -3.95
N ASP A 165 -1.83 -14.69 -3.40
CA ASP A 165 -1.54 -16.04 -3.85
C ASP A 165 -2.81 -16.91 -3.76
N LEU A 166 -3.10 -17.67 -4.81
CA LEU A 166 -4.21 -18.61 -4.82
C LEU A 166 -4.14 -19.66 -3.70
N ARG A 167 -2.94 -19.94 -3.18
CA ARG A 167 -2.72 -20.81 -2.03
C ARG A 167 -3.44 -20.31 -0.78
N ASP A 168 -3.59 -19.00 -0.61
CA ASP A 168 -4.21 -18.39 0.58
C ASP A 168 -5.75 -18.50 0.54
N TYR A 169 -6.34 -18.62 -0.65
CA TYR A 169 -7.79 -18.82 -0.81
C TYR A 169 -8.25 -20.20 -0.36
N LYS A 170 -7.34 -21.17 -0.21
CA LYS A 170 -7.63 -22.48 0.41
C LYS A 170 -8.15 -22.33 1.83
N VAL A 171 -7.67 -21.32 2.57
CA VAL A 171 -8.02 -21.07 3.97
C VAL A 171 -9.36 -20.33 4.09
N GLY A 172 -9.65 -19.40 3.18
CA GLY A 172 -10.88 -18.58 3.21
C GLY A 172 -12.15 -19.28 2.70
N SER A 173 -12.02 -20.34 1.90
CA SER A 173 -13.16 -21.02 1.25
C SER A 173 -13.92 -22.00 2.15
N GLY A 174 -13.81 -21.88 3.48
CA GLY A 174 -14.48 -22.76 4.45
C GLY A 174 -13.91 -24.18 4.50
N GLY A 175 -12.67 -24.38 4.02
CA GLY A 175 -11.93 -25.60 4.27
C GLY A 175 -11.60 -25.69 5.75
N ASP A 176 -12.13 -26.71 6.43
CA ASP A 176 -11.70 -27.08 7.77
C ASP A 176 -10.15 -27.20 7.77
N PRO A 177 -9.41 -26.47 8.65
CA PRO A 177 -7.94 -26.51 8.67
C PRO A 177 -7.38 -27.94 8.82
N GLY A 178 -8.19 -28.89 9.30
CA GLY A 178 -7.87 -30.32 9.39
C GLY A 178 -8.26 -31.18 8.18
N ARG A 179 -9.04 -30.67 7.21
CA ARG A 179 -9.36 -31.39 5.96
C ARG A 179 -8.31 -31.06 4.90
N TYR A 180 -7.13 -31.65 5.06
CA TYR A 180 -6.21 -31.85 3.96
C TYR A 180 -6.93 -32.65 2.86
N SER A 181 -7.46 -31.98 1.84
CA SER A 181 -7.87 -32.66 0.62
C SER A 181 -6.63 -32.75 -0.28
N PRO A 182 -6.03 -33.94 -0.49
CA PRO A 182 -4.85 -34.12 -1.33
C PRO A 182 -5.09 -33.78 -2.82
N ILE A 183 -6.33 -33.45 -3.20
CA ILE A 183 -6.77 -33.16 -4.57
C ILE A 183 -7.04 -31.66 -4.72
N SER A 184 -6.04 -30.83 -4.41
CA SER A 184 -6.18 -29.38 -4.56
C SER A 184 -6.12 -29.00 -6.05
N PRO A 185 -7.13 -28.31 -6.62
CA PRO A 185 -7.10 -27.88 -8.03
C PRO A 185 -5.94 -26.92 -8.33
N PHE A 186 -5.33 -26.36 -7.28
CA PHE A 186 -4.21 -25.42 -7.31
C PHE A 186 -2.83 -26.06 -7.60
N ASN A 187 -2.70 -27.39 -7.65
CA ASN A 187 -1.39 -28.06 -7.78
C ASN A 187 -0.79 -28.01 -9.20
N ILE A 188 -1.43 -27.34 -10.16
CA ILE A 188 -0.90 -27.11 -11.51
C ILE A 188 -0.10 -25.81 -11.64
N ILE A 189 -0.08 -25.00 -10.58
CA ILE A 189 0.58 -23.69 -10.54
C ILE A 189 2.08 -23.93 -10.39
N ALA A 190 2.84 -23.64 -11.45
CA ALA A 190 4.28 -23.78 -11.49
C ALA A 190 4.97 -22.73 -10.60
N ASP A 191 4.44 -21.50 -10.61
CA ASP A 191 4.98 -20.40 -9.83
C ASP A 191 3.90 -19.39 -9.41
N SER A 192 4.22 -18.56 -8.42
CA SER A 192 3.40 -17.45 -7.95
C SER A 192 4.24 -16.18 -8.01
N LEU A 193 4.04 -15.40 -9.07
CA LEU A 193 4.76 -14.17 -9.33
C LEU A 193 4.07 -13.00 -8.62
N ARG A 194 4.84 -12.20 -7.89
CA ARG A 194 4.37 -10.92 -7.35
C ARG A 194 4.74 -9.78 -8.27
N LEU A 195 3.77 -8.99 -8.71
CA LEU A 195 4.09 -7.74 -9.41
C LEU A 195 4.67 -6.73 -8.43
N GLY A 196 5.96 -6.41 -8.60
CA GLY A 196 6.68 -5.47 -7.75
C GLY A 196 6.32 -4.01 -7.99
N ASP A 197 6.74 -3.18 -7.04
CA ASP A 197 6.71 -1.72 -7.14
C ASP A 197 7.78 -1.22 -8.14
N PHE A 198 7.66 0.02 -8.62
CA PHE A 198 8.64 0.60 -9.53
C PHE A 198 9.99 0.85 -8.83
N THR A 199 11.09 0.59 -9.52
CA THR A 199 12.40 1.10 -9.10
C THR A 199 12.50 2.61 -9.37
N ALA A 200 13.46 3.29 -8.74
CA ALA A 200 13.73 4.71 -9.02
C ALA A 200 13.98 4.96 -10.52
N ASP A 201 14.75 4.07 -11.17
CA ASP A 201 15.02 4.15 -12.61
C ASP A 201 13.75 3.98 -13.45
N GLN A 202 12.85 3.07 -13.05
CA GLN A 202 11.56 2.89 -13.73
C GLN A 202 10.66 4.12 -13.56
N ILE A 203 10.67 4.79 -12.40
CA ILE A 203 9.95 6.07 -12.24
C ILE A 203 10.55 7.14 -13.14
N ALA A 204 11.88 7.24 -13.20
CA ALA A 204 12.57 8.19 -14.07
C ALA A 204 12.20 7.96 -15.54
N GLU A 205 12.22 6.71 -16.01
CA GLU A 205 11.82 6.34 -17.37
C GLU A 205 10.34 6.67 -17.63
N LEU A 206 9.45 6.37 -16.67
CA LEU A 206 8.02 6.70 -16.79
C LEU A 206 7.80 8.21 -16.95
N TYR A 207 8.52 9.02 -16.19
CA TYR A 207 8.39 10.48 -16.25
C TYR A 207 9.08 11.08 -17.48
N ASP A 208 10.19 10.50 -17.94
CA ASP A 208 10.80 10.90 -19.21
C ASP A 208 9.85 10.67 -20.38
N GLN A 209 9.09 9.56 -20.40
CA GLN A 209 8.05 9.35 -21.42
C GLN A 209 6.99 10.47 -21.43
N HIS A 210 6.62 11.02 -20.27
CA HIS A 210 5.73 12.18 -20.17
C HIS A 210 6.42 13.45 -20.69
N THR A 211 7.69 13.65 -20.34
CA THR A 211 8.50 14.77 -20.83
C THR A 211 8.63 14.74 -22.36
N GLN A 212 8.91 13.60 -22.97
CA GLN A 212 8.98 13.47 -24.43
C GLN A 212 7.62 13.74 -25.11
N ALA A 213 6.51 13.36 -24.47
CA ALA A 213 5.17 13.53 -25.02
C ALA A 213 4.62 14.97 -24.88
N THR A 214 5.01 15.70 -23.83
CA THR A 214 4.40 16.99 -23.47
C THR A 214 5.35 18.17 -23.45
N GLY A 215 6.67 17.92 -23.45
CA GLY A 215 7.71 18.91 -23.19
C GLY A 215 7.85 19.34 -21.73
N GLN A 216 7.04 18.79 -20.81
CA GLN A 216 7.12 19.13 -19.39
C GLN A 216 8.11 18.23 -18.66
N GLU A 217 9.20 18.82 -18.17
CA GLU A 217 10.29 18.11 -17.49
C GLU A 217 10.00 17.86 -16.01
N PHE A 218 10.37 16.66 -15.53
CA PHE A 218 10.53 16.37 -14.10
C PHE A 218 12.02 16.47 -13.74
N ALA A 219 12.36 17.31 -12.77
CA ALA A 219 13.71 17.40 -12.25
C ALA A 219 14.10 16.12 -11.51
N LYS A 220 15.41 15.84 -11.41
CA LYS A 220 15.91 14.63 -10.73
C LYS A 220 15.45 14.59 -9.27
N GLU A 221 15.50 15.73 -8.59
CA GLU A 221 15.09 15.85 -7.19
C GLU A 221 13.60 15.52 -7.01
N ALA A 222 12.76 15.82 -8.01
CA ALA A 222 11.35 15.44 -7.98
C ALA A 222 11.17 13.92 -8.14
N VAL A 223 11.93 13.28 -9.03
CA VAL A 223 11.92 11.82 -9.21
C VAL A 223 12.38 11.11 -7.94
N ASP A 224 13.51 11.54 -7.38
CA ASP A 224 14.07 11.00 -6.14
C ASP A 224 13.04 11.15 -5.00
N ARG A 225 12.41 12.32 -4.90
CA ARG A 225 11.40 12.57 -3.88
C ARG A 225 10.13 11.73 -4.04
N VAL A 226 9.66 11.53 -5.28
CA VAL A 226 8.55 10.61 -5.55
C VAL A 226 8.92 9.19 -5.14
N PHE A 227 10.13 8.71 -5.46
CA PHE A 227 10.54 7.38 -5.05
C PHE A 227 10.59 7.25 -3.52
N GLU A 228 11.15 8.24 -2.82
CA GLU A 228 11.18 8.25 -1.35
C GLU A 228 9.78 8.15 -0.75
N LEU A 229 8.83 8.97 -1.21
CA LEU A 229 7.48 9.05 -0.67
C LEU A 229 6.60 7.85 -0.99
N THR A 230 6.81 7.24 -2.15
CA THR A 230 5.95 6.16 -2.66
C THR A 230 6.57 4.78 -2.52
N GLN A 231 7.89 4.70 -2.31
CA GLN A 231 8.69 3.48 -2.43
C GLN A 231 8.41 2.70 -3.72
N GLY A 232 8.10 3.41 -4.81
CA GLY A 232 7.80 2.79 -6.10
C GLY A 232 6.35 2.43 -6.34
N GLN A 233 5.46 2.62 -5.36
CA GLN A 233 4.10 2.10 -5.47
C GLN A 233 3.38 2.70 -6.70
N PRO A 234 2.98 1.87 -7.70
CA PRO A 234 2.57 2.38 -9.00
C PRO A 234 1.40 3.36 -8.96
N TRP A 235 0.40 3.10 -8.12
CA TRP A 235 -0.73 4.01 -7.99
C TRP A 235 -0.30 5.37 -7.42
N LEU A 236 0.49 5.40 -6.34
CA LEU A 236 0.94 6.66 -5.74
C LEU A 236 1.84 7.45 -6.69
N VAL A 237 2.74 6.78 -7.40
CA VAL A 237 3.62 7.41 -8.42
C VAL A 237 2.75 8.13 -9.46
N ASN A 238 1.78 7.43 -10.05
CA ASN A 238 0.90 8.02 -11.06
C ASN A 238 -0.05 9.07 -10.48
N ALA A 239 -0.52 8.89 -9.25
CA ALA A 239 -1.41 9.83 -8.57
C ALA A 239 -0.70 11.17 -8.29
N LEU A 240 0.55 11.12 -7.82
CA LEU A 240 1.37 12.33 -7.63
C LEU A 240 1.62 13.04 -8.97
N ALA A 241 2.03 12.31 -10.01
CA ALA A 241 2.23 12.89 -11.33
C ALA A 241 0.94 13.55 -11.87
N HIS A 242 -0.21 12.89 -11.73
CA HIS A 242 -1.50 13.45 -12.12
C HIS A 242 -1.90 14.68 -11.30
N GLU A 243 -1.69 14.66 -9.98
CA GLU A 243 -1.98 15.81 -9.12
C GLU A 243 -1.14 17.02 -9.54
N ILE A 244 0.16 16.83 -9.79
CA ILE A 244 1.07 17.92 -10.19
C ILE A 244 0.72 18.47 -11.58
N THR A 245 0.65 17.59 -12.58
CA THR A 245 0.53 17.99 -13.99
C THR A 245 -0.87 18.50 -14.32
N TYR A 246 -1.91 17.91 -13.73
CA TYR A 246 -3.30 18.20 -14.10
C TYR A 246 -4.05 19.01 -13.05
N LYS A 247 -3.99 18.62 -11.77
CA LYS A 247 -4.81 19.24 -10.70
C LYS A 247 -4.22 20.52 -10.13
N MET A 248 -2.89 20.56 -10.01
CA MET A 248 -2.14 21.75 -9.64
C MET A 248 -1.88 22.62 -10.88
N GLY A 249 -1.76 21.99 -12.06
CA GLY A 249 -1.50 22.70 -13.31
C GLY A 249 -0.16 23.42 -13.29
N VAL A 250 0.85 22.79 -12.67
CA VAL A 250 2.21 23.35 -12.60
C VAL A 250 2.71 23.60 -14.01
N SER A 251 3.29 24.77 -14.23
CA SER A 251 3.92 25.16 -15.50
C SER A 251 5.44 25.16 -15.36
N GLY A 252 6.14 24.77 -16.43
CA GLY A 252 7.60 24.60 -16.40
C GLY A 252 8.05 23.32 -15.70
N THR A 253 9.31 23.30 -15.27
CA THR A 253 9.97 22.13 -14.68
C THR A 253 9.40 21.79 -13.31
N ILE A 254 9.07 20.52 -13.11
CA ILE A 254 8.53 20.00 -11.85
C ILE A 254 9.68 19.66 -10.89
N GLY A 255 9.81 20.42 -9.80
CA GLY A 255 10.72 20.15 -8.68
C GLY A 255 10.09 19.42 -7.48
N ASP A 256 10.90 19.16 -6.45
CA ASP A 256 10.53 18.46 -5.20
C ASP A 256 9.44 19.18 -4.41
N SER A 257 9.44 20.51 -4.37
CA SER A 257 8.41 21.31 -3.69
C SER A 257 7.00 21.04 -4.25
N HIS A 258 6.88 20.84 -5.56
CA HIS A 258 5.60 20.48 -6.17
C HIS A 258 5.15 19.07 -5.79
N VAL A 259 6.09 18.15 -5.58
CA VAL A 259 5.80 16.78 -5.11
C VAL A 259 5.28 16.80 -3.68
N GLU A 260 5.88 17.63 -2.81
CA GLU A 260 5.41 17.82 -1.43
C GLU A 260 3.98 18.38 -1.40
N ASP A 261 3.70 19.43 -2.17
CA ASP A 261 2.36 20.01 -2.25
C ASP A 261 1.33 19.00 -2.80
N ALA A 262 1.72 18.20 -3.78
CA ALA A 262 0.88 17.14 -4.34
C ALA A 262 0.60 16.03 -3.31
N LYS A 263 1.61 15.61 -2.54
CA LYS A 263 1.47 14.64 -1.44
C LYS A 263 0.43 15.13 -0.43
N GLU A 264 0.55 16.37 0.03
CA GLU A 264 -0.38 16.98 0.99
C GLU A 264 -1.81 17.03 0.45
N ARG A 265 -1.97 17.44 -0.81
CA ARG A 265 -3.29 17.47 -1.48
C ARG A 265 -3.89 16.07 -1.59
N LEU A 266 -3.10 15.07 -1.95
CA LEU A 266 -3.54 13.67 -2.08
C LEU A 266 -4.02 13.11 -0.73
N ILE A 267 -3.26 13.35 0.35
CA ILE A 267 -3.61 12.88 1.70
C ILE A 267 -4.86 13.60 2.22
N ARG A 268 -4.98 14.93 2.01
CA ARG A 268 -6.16 15.72 2.42
C ARG A 268 -7.41 15.33 1.65
N ALA A 269 -7.29 15.05 0.36
CA ALA A 269 -8.43 14.71 -0.50
C ALA A 269 -9.06 13.35 -0.20
N ARG A 270 -8.44 12.53 0.68
CA ARG A 270 -8.87 11.14 0.98
C ARG A 270 -9.18 10.39 -0.30
N ALA A 271 -8.19 10.28 -1.19
CA ALA A 271 -8.35 9.58 -2.45
C ALA A 271 -8.97 8.19 -2.22
N THR A 272 -9.91 7.78 -3.08
CA THR A 272 -10.74 6.57 -2.89
C THR A 272 -9.96 5.28 -2.61
N HIS A 273 -8.71 5.20 -3.10
CA HIS A 273 -7.82 4.10 -2.77
C HIS A 273 -7.43 4.07 -1.29
N LEU A 274 -7.07 5.23 -0.72
CA LEU A 274 -6.73 5.39 0.69
C LEU A 274 -7.92 5.00 1.57
N ASP A 275 -9.14 5.40 1.18
CA ASP A 275 -10.38 5.01 1.88
C ASP A 275 -10.60 3.48 1.91
N SER A 276 -10.28 2.78 0.82
CA SER A 276 -10.40 1.32 0.77
C SER A 276 -9.43 0.60 1.72
N LEU A 277 -8.30 1.22 2.03
CA LEU A 277 -7.30 0.71 2.97
C LEU A 277 -7.70 1.00 4.42
N VAL A 278 -8.31 2.16 4.69
CA VAL A 278 -8.89 2.50 6.01
C VAL A 278 -9.80 1.40 6.53
N ALA A 279 -10.69 0.90 5.68
CA ALA A 279 -11.64 -0.14 6.06
C ALA A 279 -10.94 -1.43 6.56
N ARG A 280 -9.72 -1.71 6.06
CA ARG A 280 -8.94 -2.90 6.42
C ARG A 280 -8.17 -2.73 7.72
N LEU A 281 -7.86 -1.50 8.15
CA LEU A 281 -7.11 -1.24 9.40
C LEU A 281 -7.85 -1.71 10.65
N HIS A 282 -9.16 -1.91 10.59
CA HIS A 282 -9.95 -2.43 11.70
C HIS A 282 -10.07 -3.97 11.71
N GLU A 283 -9.56 -4.66 10.69
CA GLU A 283 -9.55 -6.12 10.67
C GLU A 283 -8.58 -6.65 11.74
N PRO A 284 -9.01 -7.63 12.59
CA PRO A 284 -8.16 -8.14 13.66
C PRO A 284 -6.78 -8.62 13.20
N ARG A 285 -6.72 -9.27 12.02
CA ARG A 285 -5.47 -9.75 11.43
C ARG A 285 -4.54 -8.64 10.96
N VAL A 286 -5.09 -7.59 10.35
CA VAL A 286 -4.30 -6.44 9.89
C VAL A 286 -3.75 -5.69 11.09
N LYS A 287 -4.62 -5.44 12.09
CA LYS A 287 -4.26 -4.76 13.32
C LYS A 287 -3.11 -5.44 14.05
N ARG A 288 -3.11 -6.78 14.19
CA ARG A 288 -2.03 -7.54 14.85
C ARG A 288 -0.64 -7.28 14.24
N VAL A 289 -0.57 -6.96 12.96
CA VAL A 289 0.68 -6.66 12.25
C VAL A 289 1.02 -5.17 12.31
N ILE A 290 0.03 -4.30 12.06
CA ILE A 290 0.25 -2.85 11.97
C ILE A 290 0.54 -2.23 13.34
N GLU A 291 -0.16 -2.67 14.39
CA GLU A 291 -0.08 -2.06 15.72
C GLU A 291 1.34 -2.08 16.29
N PRO A 292 2.08 -3.20 16.29
CA PRO A 292 3.48 -3.22 16.74
C PRO A 292 4.40 -2.33 15.89
N ILE A 293 4.23 -2.32 14.56
CA ILE A 293 5.04 -1.51 13.63
C ILE A 293 4.87 -0.01 13.93
N VAL A 294 3.64 0.43 14.20
CA VAL A 294 3.35 1.83 14.55
C VAL A 294 3.84 2.13 15.97
N ALA A 295 3.75 1.17 16.90
CA ALA A 295 4.25 1.31 18.26
C ALA A 295 5.79 1.31 18.34
N GLY A 296 6.49 0.91 17.27
CA GLY A 296 7.94 0.75 17.25
C GLY A 296 8.42 -0.48 18.02
N THR A 297 7.54 -1.47 18.22
CA THR A 297 7.84 -2.74 18.88
C THR A 297 8.07 -3.84 17.85
N LEU A 298 8.73 -4.93 18.28
CA LEU A 298 8.93 -6.10 17.41
C LEU A 298 7.60 -6.82 17.20
N VAL A 299 7.32 -7.20 15.95
CA VAL A 299 6.24 -8.13 15.64
C VAL A 299 6.67 -9.50 16.16
N ALA A 300 6.00 -10.02 17.18
CA ALA A 300 6.26 -11.37 17.68
C ALA A 300 5.85 -12.38 16.60
N MET A 301 6.81 -13.05 15.96
CA MET A 301 6.50 -13.97 14.86
C MET A 301 6.11 -15.34 15.41
N ASP A 302 4.92 -15.81 15.04
CA ASP A 302 4.48 -17.20 15.18
C ASP A 302 3.78 -17.64 13.87
N ALA A 303 3.45 -18.93 13.73
CA ALA A 303 2.89 -19.46 12.49
C ALA A 303 1.55 -18.81 12.07
N ALA A 304 0.76 -18.27 13.01
CA ALA A 304 -0.47 -17.55 12.70
C ALA A 304 -0.17 -16.10 12.28
N ILE A 305 0.84 -15.49 12.89
CA ILE A 305 1.31 -14.14 12.57
C ILE A 305 2.05 -14.12 11.22
N ASP A 306 2.70 -15.20 10.80
CA ASP A 306 3.31 -15.32 9.47
C ASP A 306 2.28 -15.22 8.33
N ASP A 307 1.09 -15.83 8.49
CA ASP A 307 -0.02 -15.70 7.54
C ASP A 307 -0.61 -14.28 7.55
N ASP A 308 -0.74 -13.67 8.72
CA ASP A 308 -1.19 -12.29 8.85
C ASP A 308 -0.21 -11.30 8.20
N VAL A 309 1.10 -11.47 8.40
CA VAL A 309 2.14 -10.64 7.78
C VAL A 309 2.12 -10.80 6.27
N SER A 310 2.01 -12.03 5.75
CA SER A 310 1.90 -12.29 4.32
C SER A 310 0.65 -11.62 3.73
N TYR A 311 -0.48 -11.73 4.41
CA TYR A 311 -1.72 -11.06 4.03
C TYR A 311 -1.59 -9.53 3.98
N VAL A 312 -1.00 -8.91 5.00
CA VAL A 312 -0.83 -7.44 5.08
C VAL A 312 0.18 -6.95 4.04
N HIS A 313 1.20 -7.76 3.73
CA HIS A 313 2.15 -7.51 2.65
C HIS A 313 1.49 -7.58 1.26
N ASP A 314 0.59 -8.54 1.05
CA ASP A 314 -0.18 -8.68 -0.20
C ASP A 314 -1.24 -7.59 -0.37
N LEU A 315 -1.79 -7.08 0.73
CA LEU A 315 -2.59 -5.85 0.70
C LEU A 315 -1.77 -4.62 0.30
N GLY A 316 -0.44 -4.70 0.36
CA GLY A 316 0.46 -3.58 0.08
C GLY A 316 0.56 -2.57 1.22
N LEU A 317 0.15 -2.93 2.45
CA LEU A 317 0.24 -2.05 3.62
C LEU A 317 1.63 -2.05 4.25
N ILE A 318 2.36 -3.15 4.09
CA ILE A 318 3.75 -3.29 4.57
C ILE A 318 4.68 -3.74 3.44
N ARG A 319 5.97 -3.51 3.66
CA ARG A 319 7.07 -4.09 2.88
C ARG A 319 7.87 -5.03 3.77
N GLY A 320 8.36 -6.12 3.16
CA GLY A 320 9.11 -7.16 3.87
C GLY A 320 8.21 -8.06 4.74
N THR A 321 8.62 -9.32 4.87
CA THR A 321 7.92 -10.31 5.72
C THR A 321 8.71 -10.72 6.96
N ARG A 322 10.04 -10.50 6.96
CA ARG A 322 10.92 -10.76 8.12
C ARG A 322 11.02 -9.57 9.05
N ASP A 323 11.29 -8.40 8.45
CA ASP A 323 11.36 -7.11 9.15
C ASP A 323 10.26 -6.21 8.56
N PRO A 324 9.00 -6.39 8.96
CA PRO A 324 7.87 -5.71 8.35
C PRO A 324 7.87 -4.22 8.70
N GLU A 325 7.72 -3.38 7.68
CA GLU A 325 7.62 -1.93 7.82
C GLU A 325 6.43 -1.41 7.01
N ILE A 326 5.83 -0.28 7.40
CA ILE A 326 4.80 0.35 6.57
C ILE A 326 5.35 0.58 5.15
N ALA A 327 4.54 0.26 4.13
CA ALA A 327 5.00 0.13 2.75
C ALA A 327 5.68 1.38 2.20
N ASN A 328 5.20 2.57 2.58
CA ASN A 328 5.78 3.86 2.16
C ASN A 328 5.42 5.00 3.14
N PRO A 329 6.14 6.14 3.09
CA PRO A 329 5.87 7.30 3.95
C PRO A 329 4.44 7.85 3.84
N ILE A 330 3.85 7.90 2.64
CA ILE A 330 2.47 8.37 2.45
C ILE A 330 1.50 7.50 3.24
N TYR A 331 1.66 6.17 3.18
CA TYR A 331 0.81 5.24 3.90
C TYR A 331 0.95 5.36 5.40
N ARG A 332 2.16 5.60 5.92
CA ARG A 332 2.35 5.83 7.36
C ARG A 332 1.57 7.05 7.83
N GLU A 333 1.64 8.14 7.07
CA GLU A 333 0.92 9.38 7.39
C GLU A 333 -0.60 9.17 7.33
N VAL A 334 -1.10 8.55 6.25
CA VAL A 334 -2.53 8.25 6.08
C VAL A 334 -3.03 7.35 7.20
N LEU A 335 -2.29 6.31 7.58
CA LEU A 335 -2.67 5.37 8.61
C LEU A 335 -2.84 6.07 9.97
N LEU A 336 -1.84 6.87 10.39
CA LEU A 336 -1.92 7.62 11.64
C LEU A 336 -3.06 8.64 11.64
N ARG A 337 -3.26 9.34 10.52
CA ARG A 337 -4.36 10.30 10.38
C ARG A 337 -5.73 9.63 10.50
N VAL A 338 -5.87 8.46 9.89
CA VAL A 338 -7.13 7.70 9.89
C VAL A 338 -7.43 7.14 11.26
N LEU A 339 -6.44 6.52 11.92
CA LEU A 339 -6.62 6.03 13.28
C LEU A 339 -6.92 7.19 14.24
N GLY A 340 -6.24 8.31 14.06
CA GLY A 340 -6.39 9.53 14.86
C GLY A 340 -7.63 10.38 14.58
N ASP A 341 -8.49 10.04 13.61
CA ASP A 341 -9.63 10.89 13.21
C ASP A 341 -10.59 11.17 14.38
N ARG A 342 -10.78 10.21 15.28
CA ARG A 342 -11.58 10.42 16.50
C ARG A 342 -10.91 11.42 17.44
N THR A 343 -9.60 11.27 17.65
CA THR A 343 -8.82 12.17 18.49
C THR A 343 -8.80 13.58 17.91
N GLU A 344 -8.58 13.75 16.61
CA GLU A 344 -8.57 15.04 15.92
C GLU A 344 -9.87 15.83 16.16
N ARG A 345 -11.04 15.15 16.18
CA ARG A 345 -12.34 15.77 16.46
C ARG A 345 -12.51 16.26 17.90
N GLN A 346 -11.73 15.75 18.85
CA GLN A 346 -11.76 16.20 20.25
C GLN A 346 -10.91 17.45 20.47
N VAL A 347 -9.97 17.75 19.57
CA VAL A 347 -9.09 18.92 19.68
C VAL A 347 -9.85 20.18 19.28
N ARG A 348 -10.19 21.00 20.28
CA ARG A 348 -10.97 22.24 20.13
C ARG A 348 -10.12 23.50 20.04
N ALA A 349 -8.83 23.41 20.34
CA ALA A 349 -7.93 24.54 20.28
C ALA A 349 -7.87 25.14 18.86
N ASP A 350 -7.79 26.47 18.80
CA ASP A 350 -7.70 27.20 17.54
C ASP A 350 -6.25 27.17 17.03
N PRO A 351 -5.97 26.64 15.82
CA PRO A 351 -4.64 26.63 15.23
C PRO A 351 -3.95 27.99 15.21
N HIS A 352 -4.71 29.09 15.01
CA HIS A 352 -4.13 30.44 14.95
C HIS A 352 -3.54 30.90 16.29
N SER A 353 -3.95 30.28 17.40
CA SER A 353 -3.42 30.61 18.73
C SER A 353 -1.99 30.13 18.95
N PHE A 354 -1.44 29.28 18.07
CA PHE A 354 -0.07 28.75 18.13
C PHE A 354 0.87 29.44 17.15
N VAL A 355 0.50 30.64 16.67
CA VAL A 355 1.32 31.46 15.78
C VAL A 355 1.68 32.74 16.51
N LEU A 356 2.98 32.99 16.64
CA LEU A 356 3.53 34.20 17.25
C LEU A 356 3.28 35.43 16.35
N PRO A 357 3.33 36.66 16.90
CA PRO A 357 3.14 37.88 16.12
C PRO A 357 4.13 38.05 14.95
N ASP A 358 5.30 37.41 15.01
CA ASP A 358 6.31 37.40 13.95
C ASP A 358 6.07 36.29 12.89
N GLY A 359 4.95 35.56 13.00
CA GLY A 359 4.56 34.50 12.08
C GLY A 359 5.18 33.13 12.37
N ARG A 360 6.03 33.00 13.40
CA ARG A 360 6.64 31.73 13.80
C ARG A 360 5.67 30.84 14.58
N PHE A 361 5.94 29.54 14.58
CA PHE A 361 5.17 28.55 15.31
C PHE A 361 5.58 28.50 16.78
N ASP A 362 4.59 28.62 17.67
CA ASP A 362 4.76 28.58 19.13
C ASP A 362 4.70 27.13 19.64
N LEU A 363 5.79 26.40 19.45
CA LEU A 363 5.92 25.01 19.91
C LEU A 363 5.76 24.88 21.45
N PRO A 364 6.39 25.73 22.30
CA PRO A 364 6.23 25.64 23.74
C PRO A 364 4.75 25.70 24.17
N ARG A 365 3.99 26.67 23.65
CA ARG A 365 2.56 26.78 23.95
C ARG A 365 1.77 25.57 23.47
N LEU A 366 2.12 25.02 22.30
CA LEU A 366 1.46 23.82 21.80
C LEU A 366 1.70 22.59 22.68
N LEU A 367 2.90 22.44 23.23
CA LEU A 367 3.20 21.34 24.16
C LEU A 367 2.45 21.52 25.49
N GLU A 368 2.31 22.75 25.97
CA GLU A 368 1.49 23.06 27.16
C GLU A 368 0.02 22.70 26.93
N GLU A 369 -0.53 23.07 25.76
CA GLU A 369 -1.89 22.69 25.38
C GLU A 369 -2.02 21.17 25.25
N PHE A 370 -1.01 20.48 24.71
CA PHE A 370 -1.02 19.03 24.63
C PHE A 370 -1.08 18.38 26.03
N VAL A 371 -0.38 18.93 27.03
CA VAL A 371 -0.49 18.47 28.42
C VAL A 371 -1.91 18.61 28.93
N VAL A 372 -2.55 19.76 28.72
CA VAL A 372 -3.95 19.97 29.14
C VAL A 372 -4.87 18.97 28.46
N PHE A 373 -4.76 18.83 27.14
CA PHE A 373 -5.54 17.87 26.35
C PHE A 373 -5.33 16.43 26.83
N TRP A 374 -4.08 16.04 27.10
CA TRP A 374 -3.72 14.71 27.56
C TRP A 374 -4.31 14.39 28.94
N ARG A 375 -4.30 15.36 29.86
CA ARG A 375 -4.92 15.22 31.19
C ARG A 375 -6.44 15.01 31.11
N GLU A 376 -7.11 15.70 30.18
CA GLU A 376 -8.56 15.68 30.04
C GLU A 376 -9.08 14.47 29.27
N HIS A 377 -8.34 14.03 28.25
CA HIS A 377 -8.83 13.05 27.28
C HIS A 377 -7.98 11.79 27.16
N GLY A 378 -6.73 11.81 27.61
CA GLY A 378 -5.76 10.73 27.34
C GLY A 378 -6.22 9.36 27.82
N GLU A 379 -6.81 9.25 29.02
CA GLU A 379 -7.31 7.97 29.55
C GLU A 379 -8.36 7.34 28.65
N VAL A 380 -9.38 8.14 28.28
CA VAL A 380 -10.51 7.69 27.48
C VAL A 380 -10.07 7.37 26.06
N LEU A 381 -9.18 8.19 25.47
CA LEU A 381 -8.69 7.98 24.13
C LEU A 381 -7.85 6.70 24.03
N ILE A 382 -6.92 6.46 24.96
CA ILE A 382 -6.11 5.23 24.97
C ILE A 382 -7.00 3.98 25.01
N GLN A 383 -8.07 3.99 25.82
CA GLN A 383 -9.00 2.85 25.93
C GLN A 383 -9.86 2.65 24.68
N GLN A 384 -10.09 3.71 23.90
CA GLN A 384 -11.01 3.69 22.75
C GLN A 384 -10.34 3.61 21.39
N GLU A 385 -9.04 3.94 21.27
CA GLU A 385 -8.27 3.99 20.02
C GLU A 385 -8.20 2.62 19.30
N GLY A 386 -8.49 1.52 20.00
CA GLY A 386 -8.41 0.17 19.44
C GLY A 386 -6.95 -0.29 19.29
N TYR A 387 -6.06 0.55 18.78
CA TYR A 387 -4.61 0.39 18.70
C TYR A 387 -3.94 0.80 20.02
N HIS A 388 -4.09 -0.04 21.04
CA HIS A 388 -3.63 0.24 22.40
C HIS A 388 -2.12 0.44 22.50
N GLU A 389 -1.31 -0.31 21.75
CA GLU A 389 0.15 -0.21 21.81
C GLU A 389 0.68 1.08 21.16
N ALA A 390 -0.01 1.55 20.13
CA ALA A 390 0.33 2.72 19.33
C ALA A 390 -0.47 3.98 19.71
N ALA A 391 -1.34 3.89 20.72
CA ALA A 391 -2.31 4.94 21.05
C ALA A 391 -1.65 6.30 21.31
N CYS A 392 -0.52 6.33 22.05
CA CYS A 392 0.20 7.56 22.36
C CYS A 392 0.71 8.26 21.08
N GLN A 393 1.29 7.48 20.16
CA GLN A 393 1.78 7.95 18.88
C GLN A 393 0.61 8.49 18.05
N ILE A 394 -0.50 7.74 17.93
CA ILE A 394 -1.70 8.15 17.19
C ILE A 394 -2.27 9.45 17.75
N ILE A 395 -2.42 9.54 19.08
CA ILE A 395 -3.03 10.69 19.75
C ILE A 395 -2.19 11.96 19.54
N LEU A 396 -0.87 11.90 19.77
CA LEU A 396 0.00 13.06 19.53
C LEU A 396 -0.01 13.46 18.06
N THR A 397 0.00 12.49 17.14
CA THR A 397 -0.05 12.76 15.69
C THR A 397 -1.33 13.50 15.32
N ALA A 398 -2.47 13.02 15.80
CA ALA A 398 -3.77 13.62 15.54
C ALA A 398 -3.86 15.05 16.10
N PHE A 399 -3.34 15.26 17.30
CA PHE A 399 -3.25 16.57 17.93
C PHE A 399 -2.41 17.54 17.11
N LEU A 400 -1.20 17.12 16.70
CA LEU A 400 -0.30 17.92 15.88
C LEU A 400 -0.89 18.21 14.50
N HIS A 401 -1.47 17.21 13.82
CA HIS A 401 -2.13 17.44 12.53
C HIS A 401 -3.23 18.49 12.63
N ARG A 402 -4.07 18.44 13.68
CA ARG A 402 -5.18 19.39 13.84
C ARG A 402 -4.69 20.84 13.91
N LEU A 403 -3.56 21.07 14.57
CA LEU A 403 -3.07 22.40 14.92
C LEU A 403 -2.00 22.91 13.95
N VAL A 404 -1.21 22.03 13.33
CA VAL A 404 -0.17 22.39 12.36
C VAL A 404 -0.75 22.57 10.95
N ASN A 405 -1.72 21.74 10.53
CA ASN A 405 -2.22 21.75 9.15
C ASN A 405 -2.92 23.06 8.71
N GLY A 406 -3.15 23.99 9.64
CA GLY A 406 -3.68 25.35 9.38
C GLY A 406 -2.67 26.34 8.80
N GLY A 407 -1.38 25.99 8.73
CA GLY A 407 -0.34 26.86 8.17
C GLY A 407 1.02 26.21 7.92
N GLY A 408 1.28 25.01 8.44
CA GLY A 408 2.53 24.27 8.26
C GLY A 408 2.32 22.82 7.83
N TYR A 409 3.42 22.06 7.88
CA TYR A 409 3.52 20.67 7.44
C TYR A 409 4.01 19.79 8.60
N LEU A 410 3.49 18.57 8.67
CA LEU A 410 3.90 17.56 9.63
C LEU A 410 4.53 16.40 8.87
N ASP A 411 5.85 16.26 8.97
CA ASP A 411 6.54 15.13 8.35
C ASP A 411 6.84 14.04 9.37
N ARG A 412 6.72 12.80 8.87
CA ARG A 412 7.20 11.59 9.52
C ARG A 412 8.35 11.06 8.68
N GLU A 413 9.40 10.53 9.31
CA GLU A 413 10.56 9.95 8.62
C GLU A 413 11.41 10.95 7.80
N TYR A 414 11.68 12.13 8.35
CA TYR A 414 12.65 13.03 7.75
C TYR A 414 14.08 12.55 8.06
N ALA A 415 14.60 11.61 7.25
CA ALA A 415 16.00 11.47 6.85
C ALA A 415 16.23 10.12 6.13
N ALA A 416 16.91 10.18 4.98
CA ALA A 416 17.48 9.03 4.30
C ALA A 416 18.34 8.18 5.27
N GLY A 417 17.83 7.00 5.66
CA GLY A 417 18.54 6.05 6.52
C GLY A 417 17.64 5.21 7.45
N THR A 418 18.24 4.22 8.11
CA THR A 418 17.58 3.12 8.84
C THR A 418 17.05 3.45 10.25
N LYS A 419 17.11 4.71 10.70
CA LYS A 419 16.53 5.15 11.98
C LYS A 419 15.76 6.43 11.72
N ARG A 420 14.49 6.45 12.15
CA ARG A 420 13.44 7.41 11.76
C ARG A 420 13.14 8.41 12.88
N LEU A 421 13.16 9.71 12.56
CA LEU A 421 12.64 10.75 13.46
C LEU A 421 11.14 10.58 13.51
N ASP A 422 10.58 10.61 14.72
CA ASP A 422 9.15 10.45 14.87
C ASP A 422 8.42 11.65 14.26
N VAL A 423 8.71 12.90 14.62
CA VAL A 423 8.01 14.07 14.10
C VAL A 423 8.97 15.16 13.66
N LEU A 424 8.74 15.75 12.48
CA LEU A 424 9.27 17.05 12.10
C LEU A 424 8.12 18.00 11.75
N VAL A 425 8.01 19.11 12.47
CA VAL A 425 7.12 20.22 12.09
C VAL A 425 7.91 21.17 11.19
N ARG A 426 7.37 21.48 10.02
CA ARG A 426 7.86 22.54 9.14
C ARG A 426 6.85 23.67 9.09
N TRP A 427 7.24 24.87 9.49
CA TRP A 427 6.34 26.02 9.52
C TRP A 427 6.87 27.16 8.65
N PRO A 428 6.19 27.51 7.54
CA PRO A 428 6.57 28.65 6.72
C PRO A 428 6.28 29.96 7.45
N TYR A 429 7.24 30.87 7.44
CA TYR A 429 7.06 32.22 7.98
C TYR A 429 7.81 33.25 7.12
N THR A 430 7.49 34.53 7.28
CA THR A 430 8.16 35.62 6.56
C THR A 430 9.19 36.26 7.48
N GLY A 431 10.44 36.32 7.03
CA GLY A 431 11.52 36.97 7.75
C GLY A 431 11.39 38.50 7.74
N THR A 432 12.32 39.16 8.43
CA THR A 432 12.29 40.63 8.59
C THR A 432 12.49 41.38 7.28
N ASP A 433 13.12 40.76 6.29
CA ASP A 433 13.44 41.35 4.99
C ASP A 433 12.42 40.93 3.90
N GLY A 434 11.31 40.28 4.31
CA GLY A 434 10.24 39.81 3.42
C GLY A 434 10.52 38.47 2.74
N GLU A 435 11.64 37.83 3.08
CA GLU A 435 12.03 36.52 2.59
C GLU A 435 11.18 35.40 3.22
N ARG A 436 10.82 34.39 2.43
CA ARG A 436 10.11 33.22 2.93
C ARG A 436 11.09 32.25 3.57
N LEU A 437 10.92 32.00 4.86
CA LEU A 437 11.73 31.08 5.65
C LEU A 437 10.89 29.89 6.12
N MET A 438 11.59 28.84 6.54
CA MET A 438 10.98 27.62 7.06
C MET A 438 11.54 27.33 8.46
N GLN A 439 10.70 27.46 9.49
CA GLN A 439 11.01 26.96 10.83
C GLN A 439 10.89 25.44 10.85
N ARG A 440 11.76 24.77 11.60
CA ARG A 440 11.83 23.31 11.69
C ARG A 440 11.95 22.90 13.14
N GLU A 441 11.02 22.07 13.61
CA GLU A 441 11.01 21.56 14.98
C GLU A 441 10.99 20.04 14.99
N ALA A 442 12.00 19.41 15.58
CA ALA A 442 12.12 17.96 15.65
C ALA A 442 11.61 17.43 16.99
N MET A 443 10.81 16.37 16.95
CA MET A 443 10.37 15.64 18.14
C MET A 443 10.60 14.13 18.01
N GLU A 444 11.08 13.54 19.09
CA GLU A 444 11.24 12.10 19.27
C GLU A 444 10.27 11.61 20.34
N LEU A 445 9.63 10.46 20.14
CA LEU A 445 8.64 9.90 21.04
C LEU A 445 9.17 8.60 21.66
N LYS A 446 8.94 8.44 22.97
CA LYS A 446 9.15 7.19 23.69
C LYS A 446 7.92 6.86 24.53
N VAL A 447 7.64 5.58 24.67
CA VAL A 447 6.61 5.07 25.57
C VAL A 447 7.32 4.21 26.61
N ARG A 448 7.08 4.49 27.88
CA ARG A 448 7.60 3.68 28.99
C ARG A 448 6.48 2.83 29.56
N ARG A 449 6.62 1.50 29.47
CA ARG A 449 5.64 0.53 29.96
C ARG A 449 6.10 -0.14 31.25
N ALA A 450 5.21 -0.93 31.85
CA ALA A 450 5.51 -1.70 33.06
C ALA A 450 6.72 -2.64 32.82
N GLY A 451 7.72 -2.57 33.70
CA GLY A 451 8.93 -3.40 33.61
C GLY A 451 10.00 -2.91 32.63
N GLU A 452 9.76 -1.83 31.88
CA GLU A 452 10.76 -1.23 30.98
C GLU A 452 11.70 -0.26 31.74
N HIS A 453 12.95 -0.18 31.28
CA HIS A 453 13.90 0.83 31.77
C HIS A 453 13.46 2.23 31.37
N ASP A 454 14.05 3.24 31.99
CA ASP A 454 13.81 4.63 31.61
C ASP A 454 14.31 4.87 30.16
N PRO A 455 13.44 5.23 29.21
CA PRO A 455 13.81 5.38 27.81
C PRO A 455 14.52 6.72 27.53
N THR A 456 14.67 7.59 28.52
CA THR A 456 15.26 8.94 28.36
C THR A 456 16.65 8.90 27.70
N PRO A 457 17.63 8.07 28.13
CA PRO A 457 18.96 8.05 27.51
C PRO A 457 18.93 7.63 26.04
N ASP A 458 18.13 6.61 25.71
CA ASP A 458 17.97 6.10 24.35
C ASP A 458 17.27 7.13 23.45
N GLY A 459 16.25 7.81 23.99
CA GLY A 459 15.53 8.89 23.32
C GLY A 459 16.43 10.09 23.02
N LEU A 460 17.24 10.53 23.99
CA LEU A 460 18.19 11.63 23.80
C LEU A 460 19.27 11.30 22.76
N ALA A 461 19.82 10.08 22.79
CA ALA A 461 20.82 9.64 21.80
C ALA A 461 20.22 9.53 20.40
N GLN A 462 18.95 9.14 20.30
CA GLN A 462 18.24 9.08 19.02
C GLN A 462 17.93 10.49 18.47
N LEU A 463 17.36 11.37 19.30
CA LEU A 463 17.07 12.76 18.94
C LEU A 463 18.34 13.49 18.49
N ASP A 464 19.47 13.29 19.19
CA ASP A 464 20.76 13.93 18.85
C ASP A 464 21.22 13.64 17.41
N ARG A 465 21.07 12.38 16.96
CA ARG A 465 21.40 11.99 15.59
C ARG A 465 20.51 12.69 14.56
N TYR A 466 19.25 12.96 14.88
CA TYR A 466 18.35 13.68 13.99
C TYR A 466 18.65 15.17 13.96
N LEU A 467 18.87 15.78 15.11
CA LEU A 467 19.26 17.18 15.20
C LEU A 467 20.54 17.44 14.41
N ASP A 468 21.51 16.53 14.45
CA ASP A 468 22.71 16.59 13.64
C ASP A 468 22.42 16.59 12.13
N ARG A 469 21.65 15.61 11.65
CA ARG A 469 21.26 15.50 10.23
C ARG A 469 20.46 16.70 9.73
N LEU A 470 19.58 17.24 10.57
CA LEU A 470 18.73 18.38 10.25
C LEU A 470 19.43 19.73 10.40
N THR A 471 20.64 19.73 10.97
CA THR A 471 21.37 20.94 11.39
C THR A 471 20.51 21.80 12.33
N LEU A 472 19.90 21.15 13.32
CA LEU A 472 19.10 21.79 14.37
C LEU A 472 19.86 21.78 15.71
N SER A 473 19.69 22.83 16.49
CA SER A 473 20.31 22.99 17.81
C SER A 473 19.40 22.59 18.97
N THR A 474 18.10 22.46 18.72
CA THR A 474 17.05 22.21 19.72
C THR A 474 16.06 21.16 19.19
N GLY A 475 15.40 20.47 20.12
CA GLY A 475 14.37 19.49 19.81
C GLY A 475 13.61 19.08 21.07
N VAL A 476 12.60 18.23 20.88
CA VAL A 476 11.72 17.77 21.97
C VAL A 476 11.77 16.25 22.08
N LEU A 477 11.98 15.74 23.29
CA LEU A 477 11.78 14.33 23.60
C LEU A 477 10.47 14.19 24.38
N VAL A 478 9.48 13.51 23.81
CA VAL A 478 8.20 13.24 24.46
C VAL A 478 8.22 11.81 25.02
N ILE A 479 8.00 11.67 26.32
CA ILE A 479 7.97 10.39 27.03
C ILE A 479 6.56 10.18 27.57
N PHE A 480 5.89 9.14 27.08
CA PHE A 480 4.60 8.69 27.60
C PHE A 480 4.80 7.65 28.70
N ASP A 481 4.47 7.98 29.95
CA ASP A 481 4.54 7.05 31.07
C ASP A 481 3.23 6.25 31.21
N ARG A 482 3.27 4.99 30.80
CA ARG A 482 2.15 4.05 30.85
C ARG A 482 2.27 3.04 31.97
N ARG A 483 3.20 3.24 32.91
CA ARG A 483 3.35 2.34 34.05
C ARG A 483 2.14 2.46 35.00
N PRO A 484 1.74 1.36 35.67
CA PRO A 484 0.69 1.40 36.69
C PRO A 484 0.96 2.42 37.81
N GLU A 485 2.23 2.61 38.14
CA GLU A 485 2.73 3.56 39.14
C GLU A 485 2.92 5.01 38.63
N ALA A 486 2.53 5.29 37.38
CA ALA A 486 2.59 6.65 36.84
C ALA A 486 1.65 7.59 37.61
N PRO A 487 1.94 8.92 37.66
CA PRO A 487 1.10 9.88 38.36
C PRO A 487 -0.38 9.83 37.91
N PRO A 488 -1.33 10.19 38.80
CA PRO A 488 -2.73 10.36 38.44
C PRO A 488 -2.87 11.28 37.22
N TRP A 489 -3.86 11.02 36.35
CA TRP A 489 -4.02 11.75 35.08
C TRP A 489 -3.98 13.27 35.22
N LYS A 490 -4.56 13.85 36.28
CA LYS A 490 -4.57 15.29 36.53
C LYS A 490 -3.20 15.90 36.83
N GLU A 491 -2.22 15.07 37.21
CA GLU A 491 -0.87 15.47 37.61
C GLU A 491 0.18 15.12 36.54
N ARG A 492 -0.19 14.40 35.48
CA ARG A 492 0.69 14.05 34.36
C ARG A 492 1.12 15.27 33.57
N GLY A 493 2.30 15.28 32.96
CA GLY A 493 2.81 16.45 32.25
C GLY A 493 3.81 17.23 33.10
N GLY A 494 5.08 17.07 32.75
CA GLY A 494 6.21 17.82 33.28
C GLY A 494 7.20 18.15 32.18
N PHE A 495 7.83 19.32 32.29
CA PHE A 495 8.86 19.79 31.37
C PHE A 495 10.20 19.82 32.09
N GLU A 496 11.21 19.25 31.45
CA GLU A 496 12.59 19.29 31.92
C GLU A 496 13.51 19.74 30.79
N GLN A 497 14.60 20.42 31.13
CA GLN A 497 15.67 20.70 30.17
C GLN A 497 16.73 19.62 30.29
N ALA A 498 17.12 19.04 29.16
CA ALA A 498 18.15 18.01 29.10
C ALA A 498 19.21 18.36 28.05
N THR A 499 20.35 17.68 28.14
CA THR A 499 21.45 17.84 27.19
C THR A 499 21.67 16.52 26.45
N THR A 500 21.73 16.58 25.12
CA THR A 500 22.02 15.40 24.29
C THR A 500 23.50 14.97 24.41
N PRO A 501 23.90 13.77 23.94
CA PRO A 501 25.29 13.34 23.94
C PRO A 501 26.27 14.32 23.27
N SER A 502 25.85 15.02 22.21
CA SER A 502 26.65 16.04 21.53
C SER A 502 26.56 17.44 22.15
N GLY A 503 25.87 17.62 23.29
CA GLY A 503 25.79 18.89 24.01
C GLY A 503 24.64 19.82 23.59
N ARG A 504 23.67 19.37 22.78
CA ARG A 504 22.52 20.18 22.35
C ARG A 504 21.49 20.27 23.47
N GLN A 505 20.88 21.45 23.65
CA GLN A 505 19.81 21.66 24.63
C GLN A 505 18.47 21.19 24.04
N VAL A 506 17.76 20.34 24.77
CA VAL A 506 16.47 19.79 24.35
C VAL A 506 15.47 19.83 25.49
N THR A 507 14.19 19.96 25.13
CA THR A 507 13.08 19.89 26.08
C THR A 507 12.62 18.45 26.21
N VAL A 508 12.52 17.93 27.42
CA VAL A 508 11.90 16.64 27.71
C VAL A 508 10.49 16.91 28.26
N LEU A 509 9.49 16.35 27.59
CA LEU A 509 8.09 16.38 28.02
C LEU A 509 7.70 14.98 28.52
N CYS A 510 7.37 14.84 29.80
CA CYS A 510 6.90 13.57 30.38
C CYS A 510 5.38 13.63 30.65
N VAL A 511 4.60 12.75 30.02
CA VAL A 511 3.11 12.76 30.00
C VAL A 511 2.49 11.41 30.26
#